data_AF-A0A9D6GEJ7-F1
#
_entry.id   AF-A0A9D6GEJ7-F1
#
_cell.length_a   1.000
_cell.length_b   1.000
_cell.length_c   1.000
_cell.angle_alpha   90.00
_cell.angle_beta   90.00
_cell.angle_gamma   90.00
#
_symmetry.space_group_name_H-M   'P 1'
#
loop_
_entity.id
_entity.type
_entity.pdbx_description
1 polymer ?
#
loop_
_entity_poly.entity_id
_entity_poly.type
_entity_poly.pdbx_seq_one_letter_code
_entity_poly.pdbx_strand_id
1 'polypeptide(L)'
;MNLSLTPIEVEALALSIKVAFAAVVVSLPFGVGVAWLLARREFPGKILLDGLVHLPLIVPPVVVGYLLLVLLGRKGPLGAWLFDVFGVTVAFTWKGAAVASGVMAFPL
;
A
#
# COMPACT_ATOMS: atom_id res chain seq x y z
N MET A 1 27.84 24.48 -2.86
CA MET A 1 26.65 23.77 -2.31
C MET A 1 27.16 22.82 -1.26
N ASN A 2 26.91 23.09 0.03
CA ASN A 2 27.30 22.16 1.09
C ASN A 2 26.40 20.93 0.98
N LEU A 3 27.00 19.78 0.66
CA LEU A 3 26.34 18.46 0.55
C LEU A 3 25.93 17.88 1.91
N SER A 4 25.90 18.70 2.97
CA SER A 4 25.59 18.27 4.33
C SER A 4 24.08 18.30 4.52
N LEU A 5 23.45 17.13 4.47
CA LEU A 5 22.04 16.97 4.81
C LEU A 5 21.79 17.36 6.26
N THR A 6 20.69 18.06 6.50
CA THR A 6 20.19 18.32 7.85
C THR A 6 19.72 17.00 8.50
N PRO A 7 19.71 16.92 9.84
CA PRO A 7 19.22 15.72 10.54
C PRO A 7 17.79 15.32 10.14
N ILE A 8 16.92 16.30 9.88
CA ILE A 8 15.52 16.09 9.47
C ILE A 8 15.45 15.46 8.07
N GLU A 9 16.29 15.91 7.13
CA GLU A 9 16.34 15.33 5.78
C GLU A 9 16.83 13.89 5.82
N VAL A 10 17.82 13.59 6.66
CA VAL A 10 18.31 12.21 6.86
C VAL A 10 17.20 11.32 7.42
N GLU A 11 16.45 11.80 8.41
CA GLU A 11 15.33 11.06 8.99
C GLU A 11 14.21 10.82 7.98
N ALA A 12 13.84 11.83 7.20
CA ALA A 12 12.84 11.71 6.15
C ALA A 12 13.25 10.70 5.06
N LEU A 13 14.52 10.71 4.65
CA LEU A 13 15.07 9.74 3.70
C LEU A 13 15.05 8.32 4.28
N ALA A 14 15.50 8.15 5.53
CA ALA A 14 15.50 6.85 6.20
C ALA A 14 14.07 6.29 6.34
N LEU A 15 13.10 7.14 6.70
CA LEU A 15 11.69 6.76 6.78
C LEU A 15 11.14 6.37 5.40
N SER A 16 11.48 7.13 4.36
CA SER A 16 11.04 6.86 2.99
C SER A 16 11.57 5.51 2.47
N ILE A 17 12.86 5.24 2.71
CA ILE A 17 13.49 3.95 2.38
C ILE A 17 12.80 2.81 3.15
N LYS A 18 12.57 2.99 4.45
CA LYS A 18 11.89 1.99 5.30
C LYS A 18 10.49 1.68 4.78
N VAL A 19 9.72 2.71 4.42
CA VAL A 19 8.36 2.60 3.88
C VAL A 19 8.38 1.89 2.53
N ALA A 20 9.23 2.32 1.60
CA ALA A 20 9.34 1.74 0.26
C ALA A 20 9.79 0.27 0.31
N PHE A 21 10.80 -0.04 1.13
CA PHE A 21 11.29 -1.41 1.29
C PHE A 21 10.20 -2.33 1.85
N ALA A 22 9.50 -1.90 2.91
CA ALA A 22 8.41 -2.67 3.48
C ALA A 22 7.25 -2.86 2.49
N ALA A 23 6.90 -1.81 1.74
CA ALA A 23 5.87 -1.88 0.70
C ALA A 23 6.20 -2.94 -0.36
N VAL A 24 7.42 -2.90 -0.91
CA VAL A 24 7.87 -3.85 -1.95
C VAL A 24 7.92 -5.27 -1.40
N VAL A 25 8.58 -5.51 -0.27
CA VAL A 25 8.72 -6.86 0.30
C VAL A 25 7.35 -7.50 0.56
N VAL A 26 6.40 -6.71 1.06
CA VAL A 26 5.05 -7.20 1.33
C VAL A 26 4.23 -7.37 0.06
N SER A 27 4.27 -6.41 -0.88
CA SER A 27 3.41 -6.45 -2.07
C SER A 27 3.89 -7.44 -3.14
N LEU A 28 5.20 -7.64 -3.28
CA LEU A 28 5.81 -8.44 -4.34
C LEU A 28 5.28 -9.88 -4.45
N PRO A 29 5.16 -10.69 -3.39
CA PRO A 29 4.61 -12.04 -3.51
C PRO A 29 3.15 -12.04 -4.02
N PHE A 30 2.34 -11.07 -3.56
CA PHE A 30 0.95 -10.94 -4.03
C PHE A 30 0.88 -10.44 -5.47
N GLY A 31 1.70 -9.45 -5.83
CA GLY A 31 1.78 -8.90 -7.18
C GLY A 31 2.18 -9.97 -8.19
N VAL A 32 3.25 -10.72 -7.91
CA VAL A 32 3.70 -11.84 -8.75
C VAL A 32 2.62 -12.92 -8.87
N GLY A 33 1.96 -13.28 -7.76
CA GLY A 33 0.89 -14.28 -7.77
C GLY A 33 -0.31 -13.86 -8.62
N VAL A 34 -0.76 -12.60 -8.48
CA VAL A 34 -1.88 -12.05 -9.26
C VAL A 34 -1.50 -11.90 -10.73
N ALA A 35 -0.31 -11.38 -11.03
CA ALA A 35 0.19 -11.25 -12.40
C ALA A 35 0.29 -12.61 -13.10
N TRP A 36 0.82 -13.62 -12.40
CA TRP A 36 0.87 -15.00 -12.92
C TRP A 36 -0.52 -15.56 -13.18
N LEU A 37 -1.48 -15.31 -12.27
CA LEU A 37 -2.85 -15.79 -12.40
C LEU A 37 -3.54 -15.16 -13.62
N LEU A 38 -3.45 -13.84 -13.76
CA LEU A 38 -4.04 -13.10 -14.88
C LEU A 38 -3.39 -13.48 -16.21
N ALA A 39 -2.07 -13.70 -16.23
CA ALA A 39 -1.34 -14.06 -17.45
C ALA A 39 -1.60 -15.50 -17.91
N ARG A 40 -1.84 -16.45 -16.99
CA ARG A 40 -1.87 -17.89 -17.32
C ARG A 40 -3.21 -18.57 -17.19
N ARG A 41 -4.22 -17.97 -16.54
CA ARG A 41 -5.52 -18.60 -16.32
C ARG A 41 -6.65 -17.79 -16.94
N GLU A 42 -7.60 -18.52 -17.51
CA GLU A 42 -8.90 -18.02 -17.95
C GLU A 42 -9.94 -18.45 -16.89
N PHE A 43 -10.63 -17.50 -16.27
CA PHE A 43 -11.64 -17.77 -15.24
C PHE A 43 -12.72 -16.68 -15.26
N PRO A 44 -13.96 -16.97 -14.84
CA PRO A 44 -15.11 -16.06 -15.02
C PRO A 44 -14.98 -14.70 -14.29
N GLY A 45 -14.06 -14.56 -13.34
CA GLY A 45 -13.78 -13.30 -12.62
C GLY A 45 -12.57 -12.51 -13.11
N LYS A 46 -11.92 -12.95 -14.20
CA LYS A 46 -10.62 -12.38 -14.66
C LYS A 46 -10.70 -10.89 -14.94
N ILE A 47 -11.75 -10.43 -15.63
CA ILE A 47 -11.95 -9.02 -15.98
C ILE A 47 -12.13 -8.15 -14.72
N LEU A 48 -12.86 -8.65 -13.71
CA LEU A 48 -13.04 -7.92 -12.45
C LEU A 48 -11.72 -7.80 -11.69
N LEU A 49 -10.96 -8.89 -11.59
CA LEU A 49 -9.64 -8.86 -10.95
C LEU A 49 -8.70 -7.91 -11.68
N ASP A 50 -8.64 -7.98 -13.00
CA ASP A 50 -7.83 -7.11 -13.84
C ASP A 50 -8.19 -5.63 -13.62
N GLY A 51 -9.49 -5.30 -13.62
CA GLY A 51 -9.96 -3.94 -13.33
C GLY A 51 -9.62 -3.48 -11.91
N LEU A 52 -9.73 -4.34 -10.90
CA LEU A 52 -9.37 -4.01 -9.51
C LEU A 52 -7.87 -3.74 -9.34
N VAL A 53 -7.02 -4.51 -10.01
CA VAL A 53 -5.56 -4.35 -9.97
C VAL A 53 -5.15 -3.01 -10.58
N HIS A 54 -5.77 -2.62 -11.70
CA HIS A 54 -5.46 -1.35 -12.38
C HIS A 54 -6.18 -0.14 -11.78
N LEU A 55 -7.13 -0.35 -10.86
CA LEU A 55 -7.92 0.71 -10.25
C LEU A 55 -7.08 1.85 -9.65
N PRO A 56 -5.97 1.60 -8.92
CA PRO A 56 -5.14 2.67 -8.36
C PRO A 56 -4.51 3.59 -9.42
N LEU A 57 -4.35 3.12 -10.66
CA LEU A 57 -3.76 3.90 -11.76
C LEU A 57 -4.79 4.86 -12.41
N ILE A 58 -6.07 4.50 -12.37
CA ILE A 58 -7.15 5.27 -13.03
C ILE A 58 -7.85 6.26 -12.11
N VAL A 59 -7.84 6.03 -10.79
CA VAL A 59 -8.48 6.93 -9.82
C VAL A 59 -7.48 7.96 -9.28
N PRO A 60 -7.93 9.16 -8.85
CA PRO A 60 -7.03 10.13 -8.22
C PRO A 60 -6.38 9.56 -6.95
N PRO A 61 -5.07 9.80 -6.71
CA PRO A 61 -4.35 9.25 -5.56
C PRO A 61 -4.99 9.60 -4.20
N VAL A 62 -5.59 10.79 -4.11
CA VAL A 62 -6.29 11.27 -2.91
C VAL A 62 -7.50 10.39 -2.58
N VAL A 63 -8.21 9.89 -3.61
CA VAL A 63 -9.36 8.99 -3.42
C VAL A 63 -8.89 7.65 -2.86
N VAL A 64 -7.81 7.08 -3.39
CA VAL A 64 -7.21 5.85 -2.84
C VAL A 64 -6.81 6.05 -1.39
N GLY A 65 -6.11 7.13 -1.09
CA GLY A 65 -5.69 7.47 0.28
C GLY A 65 -6.88 7.59 1.24
N TYR A 66 -7.95 8.25 0.83
CA TYR A 66 -9.18 8.37 1.63
C TYR A 66 -9.85 7.01 1.87
N LEU A 67 -10.01 6.19 0.83
CA LEU A 67 -10.58 4.84 0.96
C LEU A 67 -9.76 3.96 1.92
N LEU A 68 -8.43 4.00 1.79
CA LEU A 68 -7.54 3.30 2.72
C LEU A 68 -7.67 3.83 4.15
N LEU A 69 -7.83 5.13 4.34
CA LEU A 69 -8.06 5.71 5.67
C LEU A 69 -9.40 5.26 6.27
N VAL A 70 -10.46 5.22 5.48
CA VAL A 70 -11.78 4.74 5.92
C VAL A 70 -11.73 3.26 6.29
N LEU A 71 -10.97 2.45 5.54
CA LEU A 71 -10.82 1.02 5.80
C LEU A 71 -9.90 0.71 7.00
N LEU A 72 -8.74 1.36 7.07
CA LEU A 72 -7.65 1.08 8.02
C LEU A 72 -7.63 2.02 9.24
N GLY A 73 -8.52 3.02 9.27
CA GLY A 73 -8.73 3.88 10.43
C GLY A 73 -9.24 3.10 11.64
N ARG A 74 -9.06 3.65 12.85
CA ARG A 74 -9.42 2.96 14.11
C ARG A 74 -10.90 2.55 14.21
N LYS A 75 -11.78 3.24 13.49
CA LYS A 75 -13.21 2.94 13.38
C LYS A 75 -13.60 2.26 12.05
N GLY A 76 -12.61 2.02 11.19
CA GLY A 76 -12.79 1.34 9.91
C GLY A 76 -12.94 -0.17 10.11
N PRO A 77 -13.57 -0.88 9.18
CA PRO A 77 -13.83 -2.32 9.32
C PRO A 77 -12.53 -3.13 9.49
N LEU A 78 -11.48 -2.81 8.73
CA LEU A 78 -10.20 -3.51 8.85
C LEU A 78 -9.34 -2.97 10.00
N GLY A 79 -9.33 -1.65 10.20
CA GLY A 79 -8.53 -1.03 11.25
C GLY A 79 -9.03 -1.33 12.66
N ALA A 80 -10.35 -1.41 12.88
CA ALA A 80 -10.93 -1.82 14.15
C ALA A 80 -10.60 -3.28 14.46
N TRP A 81 -10.80 -4.18 13.48
CA TRP A 81 -10.44 -5.60 13.64
C TRP A 81 -8.95 -5.81 13.97
N LEU A 82 -8.06 -5.09 13.29
CA LEU A 82 -6.62 -5.19 13.53
C LEU A 82 -6.24 -4.68 14.93
N PHE A 83 -6.95 -3.67 15.43
CA PHE A 83 -6.77 -3.17 16.79
C PHE A 83 -7.29 -4.17 17.82
N ASP A 84 -8.47 -4.75 17.63
CA ASP A 84 -9.09 -5.66 18.59
C ASP A 84 -8.31 -7.00 18.71
N VAL A 85 -7.79 -7.51 17.58
CA VAL A 85 -7.09 -8.80 17.56
C VAL A 85 -5.60 -8.67 17.88
N PHE A 86 -4.93 -7.62 17.37
CA PHE A 86 -3.47 -7.49 17.46
C PHE A 86 -3.00 -6.26 18.23
N GLY A 87 -3.89 -5.35 18.64
CA GLY A 87 -3.53 -4.07 19.27
C GLY A 87 -2.83 -3.10 18.32
N VAL A 88 -2.87 -3.33 17.00
CA VAL A 88 -2.11 -2.55 16.00
C VAL A 88 -2.98 -1.49 15.35
N THR A 89 -2.50 -0.25 15.35
CA THR A 89 -3.08 0.85 14.56
C THR A 89 -2.24 1.11 13.30
N VAL A 90 -2.89 1.19 12.14
CA VAL A 90 -2.22 1.39 10.85
C VAL A 90 -2.35 2.84 10.36
N ALA A 91 -3.54 3.44 10.49
CA ALA A 91 -3.75 4.83 10.09
C ALA A 91 -2.81 5.81 10.82
N PHE A 92 -2.32 6.80 10.08
CA PHE A 92 -1.38 7.83 10.57
C PHE A 92 -0.06 7.26 11.13
N THR A 93 0.39 6.10 10.65
CA THR A 93 1.68 5.51 11.00
C THR A 93 2.52 5.21 9.75
N TRP A 94 3.81 4.96 9.94
CA TRP A 94 4.69 4.50 8.86
C TRP A 94 4.20 3.19 8.21
N LYS A 95 3.49 2.32 8.96
CA LYS A 95 2.89 1.09 8.42
C LYS A 95 1.77 1.43 7.44
N GLY A 96 0.94 2.43 7.78
CA GLY A 96 -0.10 2.94 6.88
C GLY A 96 0.48 3.53 5.60
N ALA A 97 1.58 4.28 5.71
CA ALA A 97 2.32 4.77 4.55
C ALA A 97 2.81 3.61 3.67
N ALA A 98 3.38 2.55 4.26
CA ALA A 98 3.84 1.37 3.52
C ALA A 98 2.69 0.64 2.80
N VAL A 99 1.54 0.49 3.45
CA VAL A 99 0.35 -0.10 2.82
C VAL A 99 -0.13 0.76 1.66
N ALA A 100 -0.23 2.08 1.84
CA ALA A 100 -0.65 2.99 0.78
C ALA A 100 0.32 2.97 -0.41
N SER A 101 1.63 3.00 -0.16
CA SER A 101 2.65 2.86 -1.20
C SER A 101 2.54 1.53 -1.94
N GLY A 102 2.33 0.42 -1.21
CA GLY A 102 2.16 -0.90 -1.82
C GLY A 102 0.92 -1.00 -2.71
N VAL A 103 -0.20 -0.41 -2.30
CA VAL A 103 -1.44 -0.38 -3.09
C VAL A 103 -1.28 0.47 -4.35
N MET A 104 -0.65 1.65 -4.24
CA MET A 104 -0.42 2.53 -5.38
C MET A 104 0.58 1.95 -6.38
N ALA A 105 1.57 1.21 -5.90
CA ALA A 105 2.58 0.57 -6.73
C ALA A 105 2.14 -0.79 -7.30
N PHE A 106 1.03 -1.36 -6.82
CA PHE A 106 0.57 -2.69 -7.23
C PHE A 106 0.33 -2.88 -8.74
N PRO A 107 -0.20 -1.90 -9.50
CA PRO A 107 -0.36 -2.04 -10.95
C PRO A 107 0.92 -1.85 -11.77
N LEU A 108 2.06 -1.55 -11.15
CA LEU A 108 3.35 -1.32 -11.80
C LEU A 108 4.19 -2.62 -11.86
#